data_AF-K9UGP5-F1
#
_entry.id   AF-K9UGP5-F1
#
_cell.length_a   1.000
_cell.length_b   1.000
_cell.length_c   1.000
_cell.angle_alpha   90.00
_cell.angle_beta   90.00
_cell.angle_gamma   90.00
#
_symmetry.space_group_name_H-M   'P 1'
#
loop_
_entity.id
_entity.type
_entity.pdbx_description
1 polymer ?
#
loop_
_entity_poly.entity_id
_entity_poly.type
_entity_poly.pdbx_seq_one_letter_code
_entity_poly.pdbx_strand_id
1 'polypeptide(L)'
;MSLSGLKRLLVGKSLPTSAHAEERLSNAAALAVLSSDAPSSVAYATEEILLVLVAAGSSALGYSIPIAAVIMLLLGIVILSYSQTIKAYPNGGGSYIVARENLGLMAGLVAGGSLTIDYILTVTVSVSAGTAALTSAVPVLKKHTVLLRSRIY
;
A
#
# COMPACT_ATOMS: atom_id res chain seq x y z
N MET A 1 -28.04 23.51 8.16
CA MET A 1 -27.71 22.13 7.74
C MET A 1 -26.59 21.63 8.64
N SER A 2 -26.83 20.61 9.47
CA SER A 2 -25.88 20.18 10.51
C SER A 2 -24.62 19.56 9.90
N LEU A 3 -23.43 19.90 10.42
CA LEU A 3 -22.12 19.33 10.03
C LEU A 3 -22.14 17.79 10.00
N SER A 4 -22.96 17.18 10.85
CA SER A 4 -23.18 15.74 10.95
C SER A 4 -23.76 15.13 9.66
N GLY A 5 -24.66 15.87 8.98
CA GLY A 5 -25.29 15.42 7.73
C GLY A 5 -24.31 15.46 6.55
N LEU A 6 -23.47 16.49 6.49
CA LEU A 6 -22.43 16.60 5.48
C LEU A 6 -21.35 15.52 5.67
N LYS A 7 -20.93 15.26 6.91
CA LYS A 7 -19.99 14.18 7.24
C LYS A 7 -20.54 12.80 6.86
N ARG A 8 -21.84 12.56 7.04
CA ARG A 8 -22.49 11.28 6.73
C ARG A 8 -22.67 11.05 5.23
N LEU A 9 -22.83 12.13 4.46
CA LEU A 9 -22.86 12.10 2.99
C LEU A 9 -21.46 11.85 2.40
N LEU A 10 -20.41 12.41 3.02
CA LEU A 10 -19.02 12.31 2.55
C LEU A 10 -18.29 11.03 3.00
N VAL A 11 -18.58 10.50 4.20
CA VAL A 11 -17.82 9.40 4.83
C VAL A 11 -18.61 8.09 4.88
N GLY A 12 -19.93 8.12 4.67
CA GLY A 12 -20.80 6.94 4.80
C GLY A 12 -21.19 6.62 6.25
N LYS A 13 -22.11 5.66 6.43
CA LYS A 13 -22.58 5.21 7.76
C LYS A 13 -21.45 4.44 8.47
N SER A 14 -21.16 4.79 9.72
CA SER A 14 -20.28 4.00 10.59
C SER A 14 -20.89 2.61 10.79
N LEU A 15 -20.15 1.58 10.38
CA LEU A 15 -20.55 0.20 10.57
C LEU A 15 -20.28 -0.25 12.02
N PRO A 16 -21.26 -0.82 12.73
CA PRO A 16 -21.06 -1.36 14.06
C PRO A 16 -20.17 -2.62 14.00
N THR A 17 -19.27 -2.75 14.98
CA THR A 17 -18.26 -3.81 15.12
C THR A 17 -18.83 -5.23 15.21
N SER A 18 -20.14 -5.39 15.39
CA SER A 18 -20.84 -6.68 15.42
C SER A 18 -21.22 -7.24 14.05
N ALA A 19 -21.01 -6.52 12.95
CA ALA A 19 -21.36 -6.94 11.58
C ALA A 19 -20.21 -7.59 10.78
N HIS A 20 -19.00 -7.67 11.34
CA HIS A 20 -17.81 -8.15 10.61
C HIS A 20 -17.83 -9.62 10.19
N ALA A 21 -18.69 -10.46 10.78
CA ALA A 21 -18.81 -11.88 10.39
C ALA A 21 -19.67 -12.08 9.13
N GLU A 22 -20.60 -11.16 8.83
CA GLU A 22 -21.49 -11.23 7.66
C GLU A 22 -21.01 -10.38 6.49
N GLU A 23 -20.25 -9.31 6.71
CA GLU A 23 -19.63 -8.51 5.64
C GLU A 23 -18.28 -9.09 5.18
N ARG A 24 -18.27 -10.33 4.71
CA ARG A 24 -17.17 -10.77 3.84
C ARG A 24 -17.25 -9.97 2.55
N LEU A 25 -16.24 -9.16 2.27
CA LEU A 25 -16.10 -8.50 0.96
C LEU A 25 -16.23 -9.57 -0.13
N SER A 26 -17.12 -9.34 -1.10
CA SER A 26 -17.21 -10.20 -2.27
C SER A 26 -15.84 -10.25 -2.95
N ASN A 27 -15.50 -11.37 -3.61
CA ASN A 27 -14.17 -11.51 -4.25
C ASN A 27 -13.86 -10.34 -5.19
N ALA A 28 -14.87 -9.78 -5.88
CA ALA A 28 -14.70 -8.61 -6.72
C ALA A 28 -14.36 -7.34 -5.92
N ALA A 29 -15.05 -7.09 -4.80
CA ALA A 29 -14.78 -5.94 -3.95
C ALA A 29 -13.44 -6.08 -3.22
N ALA A 30 -13.12 -7.28 -2.73
CA ALA A 30 -11.82 -7.60 -2.12
C ALA A 30 -10.69 -7.38 -3.14
N LEU A 31 -10.83 -7.92 -4.35
CA LEU A 31 -9.83 -7.71 -5.40
C LEU A 31 -9.68 -6.23 -5.74
N ALA A 32 -10.78 -5.49 -5.92
CA ALA A 32 -10.69 -4.06 -6.24
C ALA A 32 -9.95 -3.25 -5.17
N VAL A 33 -10.21 -3.53 -3.89
CA VAL A 33 -9.57 -2.81 -2.76
C VAL A 33 -8.12 -3.26 -2.57
N LEU A 34 -7.85 -4.56 -2.50
CA LEU A 34 -6.51 -5.10 -2.25
C LEU A 34 -5.58 -4.92 -3.46
N SER A 35 -6.11 -4.98 -4.69
CA SER A 35 -5.31 -4.76 -5.90
C SER A 35 -5.02 -3.30 -6.15
N SER A 36 -5.65 -2.34 -5.47
CA SER A 36 -5.38 -0.91 -5.67
C SER A 36 -4.00 -0.48 -5.17
N ASP A 37 -3.40 -1.23 -4.24
CA ASP A 37 -2.10 -0.89 -3.66
C ASP A 37 -0.94 -1.12 -4.64
N ALA A 38 -1.05 -2.16 -5.48
CA ALA A 38 -0.05 -2.49 -6.50
C ALA A 38 0.13 -1.39 -7.58
N PRO A 39 -0.91 -0.90 -8.28
CA PRO A 39 -0.77 0.18 -9.25
C PRO A 39 -0.42 1.52 -8.60
N SER A 40 -0.84 1.77 -7.35
CA SER A 40 -0.37 2.93 -6.56
C SER A 40 1.15 2.89 -6.39
N SER A 41 1.71 1.71 -6.10
CA SER A 41 3.15 1.53 -5.92
C SER A 41 3.96 1.72 -7.20
N VAL A 42 3.43 1.26 -8.34
CA VAL A 42 4.09 1.47 -9.64
C VAL A 42 4.15 2.95 -10.04
N ALA A 43 3.16 3.75 -9.62
CA ALA A 43 3.06 5.17 -9.96
C ALA A 43 4.20 6.02 -9.39
N TYR A 44 4.74 5.68 -8.21
CA TYR A 44 5.91 6.37 -7.65
C TYR A 44 7.23 5.61 -7.86
N ALA A 45 7.21 4.27 -7.84
CA ALA A 45 8.45 3.47 -7.88
C ALA A 45 9.22 3.62 -9.20
N THR A 46 8.52 3.84 -10.32
CA THR A 46 9.15 4.01 -11.63
C THR A 46 10.01 5.27 -11.71
N GLU A 47 9.53 6.39 -11.17
CA GLU A 47 10.28 7.66 -11.12
C GLU A 47 11.48 7.55 -10.17
N GLU A 48 11.30 6.97 -8.99
CA GLU A 48 12.38 6.80 -8.00
C GLU A 48 13.52 5.91 -8.51
N ILE A 49 13.21 4.80 -9.21
CA ILE A 49 14.22 3.94 -9.83
C ILE A 49 15.07 4.73 -10.84
N LEU A 50 14.42 5.54 -11.69
CA LEU A 50 15.12 6.37 -12.67
C LEU A 50 15.98 7.44 -12.00
N LEU A 51 15.48 8.08 -10.95
CA LEU A 51 16.20 9.13 -10.24
C LEU A 51 17.48 8.58 -9.58
N VAL A 52 17.39 7.39 -8.96
CA VAL A 52 18.54 6.69 -8.40
C VAL A 52 19.53 6.28 -9.49
N LEU A 53 19.06 5.75 -10.63
CA LEU A 53 19.93 5.38 -11.76
C LEU A 53 20.63 6.60 -12.37
N VAL A 54 19.94 7.73 -12.52
CA VAL A 54 20.53 8.98 -12.99
C VAL A 54 21.60 9.48 -12.01
N ALA A 55 21.34 9.41 -10.69
CA ALA A 55 22.31 9.76 -9.67
C ALA A 55 23.55 8.85 -9.68
N ALA A 56 23.38 7.56 -10.01
CA ALA A 56 24.46 6.60 -10.19
C ALA A 56 25.25 6.80 -11.51
N GLY A 57 24.74 7.63 -12.44
CA GLY A 57 25.38 7.99 -13.69
C GLY A 57 24.56 7.58 -14.93
N SER A 58 24.66 8.36 -16.01
CA SER A 58 23.87 8.16 -17.24
C SER A 58 24.09 6.79 -17.91
N SER A 59 25.25 6.16 -17.69
CA SER A 59 25.52 4.78 -18.15
C SER A 59 24.67 3.72 -17.42
N ALA A 60 24.12 4.03 -16.25
CA ALA A 60 23.32 3.11 -15.47
C ALA A 60 21.88 2.98 -15.99
N LEU A 61 21.39 3.93 -16.81
CA LEU A 61 20.01 3.91 -17.33
C LEU A 61 19.66 2.63 -18.10
N GLY A 62 20.63 2.00 -18.74
CA GLY A 62 20.46 0.70 -19.41
C GLY A 62 20.11 -0.46 -18.47
N TYR A 63 20.37 -0.33 -17.17
CA TYR A 63 20.01 -1.35 -16.18
C TYR A 63 18.53 -1.33 -15.79
N SER A 64 17.76 -0.33 -16.19
CA SER A 64 16.32 -0.24 -15.90
C SER A 64 15.55 -1.50 -16.35
N ILE A 65 15.78 -1.97 -17.57
CA ILE A 65 15.15 -3.18 -18.12
C ILE A 65 15.52 -4.46 -17.35
N PRO A 66 16.81 -4.79 -17.13
CA PRO A 66 17.14 -5.99 -16.36
C PRO A 66 16.67 -5.90 -14.90
N ILE A 67 16.67 -4.72 -14.26
CA ILE A 67 16.10 -4.54 -12.92
C ILE A 67 14.60 -4.84 -12.95
N ALA A 68 13.85 -4.33 -13.93
CA ALA A 68 12.43 -4.62 -14.08
C ALA A 68 12.17 -6.12 -14.27
N ALA A 69 12.99 -6.82 -15.06
CA ALA A 69 12.89 -8.26 -15.24
C ALA A 69 13.11 -9.04 -13.93
N VAL A 70 14.10 -8.63 -13.12
CA VAL A 70 14.34 -9.21 -11.79
C VAL A 70 13.16 -8.98 -10.85
N ILE A 71 12.58 -7.77 -10.84
CA ILE A 71 11.39 -7.45 -10.03
C ILE A 71 10.20 -8.33 -10.46
N MET A 72 9.95 -8.48 -11.76
CA MET A 72 8.88 -9.36 -12.25
C MET A 72 9.07 -10.81 -11.83
N LEU A 73 10.30 -11.33 -11.91
CA LEU A 73 10.62 -12.67 -11.46
C LEU A 73 10.36 -12.81 -9.95
N LEU A 74 10.79 -11.83 -9.16
CA LEU A 74 10.56 -11.81 -7.71
C LEU A 74 9.06 -11.78 -7.38
N LEU A 75 8.27 -10.97 -8.08
CA LEU A 75 6.80 -10.96 -7.94
C LEU A 75 6.19 -12.33 -8.26
N GLY A 76 6.69 -13.02 -9.30
CA GLY A 76 6.26 -14.39 -9.61
C GLY A 76 6.50 -15.36 -8.45
N ILE A 77 7.67 -15.29 -7.83
CA ILE A 77 8.01 -16.10 -6.64
C ILE A 77 7.07 -15.77 -5.48
N VAL A 78 6.82 -14.48 -5.22
CA VAL A 78 5.92 -14.03 -4.15
C VAL A 78 4.50 -14.56 -4.38
N ILE A 79 3.96 -14.45 -5.60
CA ILE A 79 2.62 -14.96 -5.96
C ILE A 79 2.52 -16.46 -5.69
N LEU A 80 3.54 -17.24 -6.08
CA LEU A 80 3.56 -18.68 -5.83
C LEU A 80 3.64 -19.01 -4.33
N SER A 81 4.46 -18.27 -3.58
CA SER A 81 4.61 -18.42 -2.13
C SER A 81 3.30 -18.12 -1.38
N TYR A 82 2.63 -17.01 -1.71
CA TYR A 82 1.34 -16.65 -1.13
C TYR A 82 0.26 -17.66 -1.52
N SER A 83 0.26 -18.14 -2.77
CA SER A 83 -0.69 -19.18 -3.22
C SER A 83 -0.56 -20.48 -2.41
N GLN A 84 0.66 -20.88 -2.07
CA GLN A 84 0.90 -22.04 -1.21
C GLN A 84 0.44 -21.77 0.23
N THR A 85 0.74 -20.59 0.76
CA THR A 85 0.36 -20.18 2.11
C THR A 85 -1.15 -20.14 2.28
N ILE A 86 -1.89 -19.57 1.32
CA ILE A 86 -3.36 -19.50 1.35
C ILE A 86 -3.98 -20.91 1.36
N LYS A 87 -3.41 -21.86 0.60
CA LYS A 87 -3.87 -23.26 0.59
C LYS A 87 -3.59 -23.98 1.92
N ALA A 88 -2.43 -23.72 2.53
CA ALA A 88 -2.06 -24.30 3.82
C ALA A 88 -2.85 -23.71 5.00
N TYR A 89 -3.31 -22.46 4.87
CA TYR A 89 -4.01 -21.70 5.90
C TYR A 89 -5.41 -21.24 5.43
N PRO A 90 -6.36 -22.17 5.21
CA PRO A 90 -7.67 -21.87 4.60
C PRO A 90 -8.58 -21.00 5.49
N ASN A 91 -8.37 -21.02 6.80
CA ASN A 91 -9.10 -20.17 7.75
C ASN A 91 -8.53 -18.75 7.83
N GLY A 92 -7.49 -18.44 7.06
CA GLY A 92 -6.74 -17.20 7.15
C GLY A 92 -5.79 -17.18 8.35
N GLY A 93 -5.00 -16.11 8.44
CA GLY A 93 -4.10 -15.90 9.58
C GLY A 93 -3.05 -14.81 9.40
N GLY A 94 -2.81 -14.38 8.16
CA GLY A 94 -1.81 -13.36 7.85
C GLY A 94 -0.39 -13.81 8.24
N SER A 95 0.59 -12.95 7.96
CA SER A 95 2.00 -13.26 8.24
C SER A 95 2.29 -13.48 9.73
N TYR A 96 1.50 -12.90 10.64
CA TYR A 96 1.63 -13.12 12.09
C TYR A 96 1.35 -14.58 12.48
N ILE A 97 0.20 -15.14 12.10
CA ILE A 97 -0.18 -16.52 12.49
C ILE A 97 0.77 -17.52 11.83
N VAL A 98 1.08 -17.32 10.54
CA VAL A 98 2.02 -18.18 9.81
C VAL A 98 3.40 -18.17 10.45
N ALA A 99 3.95 -17.00 10.78
CA ALA A 99 5.27 -16.91 11.43
C ALA A 99 5.23 -17.46 12.86
N ARG A 100 4.16 -17.22 13.61
CA ARG A 100 4.02 -17.70 14.99
C ARG A 100 3.97 -19.22 15.06
N GLU A 101 3.22 -19.86 14.18
CA GLU A 101 3.07 -21.32 14.18
C GLU A 101 4.31 -22.06 13.68
N ASN A 102 5.05 -21.48 12.72
CA ASN A 102 6.22 -22.14 12.13
C ASN A 102 7.55 -21.79 12.82
N LEU A 103 7.68 -20.58 13.37
CA LEU A 103 8.95 -20.04 13.88
C LEU A 103 8.87 -19.56 15.34
N GLY A 104 7.68 -19.64 15.96
CA GLY A 104 7.46 -19.27 17.35
C GLY A 104 7.05 -17.81 17.56
N LEU A 105 6.78 -17.48 18.82
CA LEU A 105 6.14 -16.22 19.22
C LEU A 105 6.92 -14.98 18.79
N MET A 106 8.24 -14.98 18.95
CA MET A 106 9.07 -13.81 18.65
C MET A 106 9.04 -13.46 17.15
N ALA A 107 9.15 -14.46 16.28
CA ALA A 107 9.03 -14.28 14.84
C ALA A 107 7.62 -13.76 14.45
N GLY A 108 6.57 -14.29 15.09
CA GLY A 108 5.21 -13.77 14.95
C GLY A 108 5.11 -12.29 15.32
N LEU A 109 5.61 -11.89 16.50
CA LEU A 109 5.59 -10.50 16.95
C LEU A 109 6.36 -9.56 16.01
N VAL A 110 7.52 -9.98 15.52
CA VAL A 110 8.28 -9.23 14.51
C VAL A 110 7.47 -9.06 13.23
N ALA A 111 6.81 -10.12 12.74
CA ALA A 111 5.95 -10.05 11.57
C ALA A 111 4.77 -9.08 11.78
N GLY A 112 4.10 -9.14 12.94
CA GLY A 112 3.00 -8.23 13.27
C GLY A 112 3.44 -6.77 13.41
N GLY A 113 4.57 -6.53 14.06
CA GLY A 113 5.16 -5.19 14.19
C GLY A 113 5.56 -4.62 12.82
N SER A 114 6.20 -5.44 11.99
CA SER A 114 6.56 -5.07 10.62
C SER A 114 5.34 -4.68 9.79
N LEU A 115 4.25 -5.47 9.85
CA LEU A 115 3.01 -5.14 9.14
C LEU A 115 2.41 -3.80 9.58
N THR A 116 2.49 -3.49 10.87
CA THR A 116 1.95 -2.21 11.39
C THR A 116 2.74 -1.03 10.84
N ILE A 117 4.07 -1.16 10.79
CA ILE A 117 4.96 -0.15 10.21
C ILE A 117 4.71 -0.03 8.71
N ASP A 118 4.57 -1.16 8.02
CA ASP A 118 4.29 -1.23 6.59
C ASP A 118 3.00 -0.48 6.25
N TYR A 119 1.92 -0.71 7.00
CA TYR A 119 0.66 0.03 6.78
C TYR A 119 0.80 1.53 6.96
N ILE A 120 1.53 1.99 7.99
CA ILE A 120 1.77 3.42 8.22
C ILE A 120 2.58 4.01 7.06
N LEU A 121 3.62 3.30 6.62
CA LEU A 121 4.49 3.74 5.54
C LEU A 121 3.74 3.82 4.22
N THR A 122 2.96 2.79 3.88
CA THR A 122 2.16 2.73 2.63
C THR A 122 1.17 3.88 2.56
N VAL A 123 0.48 4.20 3.66
CA VAL A 123 -0.42 5.37 3.71
C VAL A 123 0.37 6.67 3.54
N THR A 124 1.50 6.81 4.23
CA THR A 124 2.32 8.03 4.19
C THR A 124 2.88 8.30 2.80
N VAL A 125 3.43 7.27 2.13
CA VAL A 125 3.99 7.36 0.77
C VAL A 125 2.87 7.64 -0.23
N SER A 126 1.74 6.94 -0.14
CA SER A 126 0.62 7.14 -1.06
C SER A 126 0.04 8.56 -0.98
N VAL A 127 -0.09 9.11 0.22
CA VAL A 127 -0.54 10.51 0.40
C VAL A 127 0.51 11.48 -0.15
N SER A 128 1.79 11.25 0.12
CA SER A 128 2.88 12.11 -0.39
C SER A 128 2.92 12.13 -1.92
N ALA A 129 2.89 10.96 -2.56
CA ALA A 129 2.86 10.82 -4.01
C ALA A 129 1.57 11.41 -4.61
N GLY A 130 0.42 11.19 -3.98
CA GLY A 130 -0.86 11.78 -4.39
C GLY A 130 -0.85 13.30 -4.34
N THR A 131 -0.28 13.90 -3.29
CA THR A 131 -0.13 15.36 -3.21
C THR A 131 0.82 15.91 -4.27
N ALA A 132 1.93 15.22 -4.54
CA ALA A 132 2.86 15.60 -5.60
C ALA A 132 2.16 15.59 -6.98
N ALA A 133 1.44 14.52 -7.31
CA ALA A 133 0.68 14.40 -8.55
C ALA A 133 -0.38 15.51 -8.70
N LEU A 134 -1.12 15.83 -7.62
CA LEU A 134 -2.10 16.92 -7.62
C LEU A 134 -1.47 18.29 -7.85
N THR A 135 -0.33 18.58 -7.20
CA THR A 135 0.38 19.86 -7.39
C THR A 135 1.00 20.00 -8.78
N SER A 136 1.35 18.89 -9.44
CA SER A 136 1.82 18.87 -10.82
C SER A 136 0.67 19.08 -11.82
N ALA A 137 -0.50 18.49 -11.58
CA ALA A 137 -1.67 18.61 -12.45
C ALA A 137 -2.35 19.99 -12.39
N VAL A 138 -2.30 20.67 -11.23
CA VAL A 138 -2.92 21.99 -11.02
C VAL A 138 -1.89 22.98 -10.47
N PRO A 139 -1.10 23.65 -11.35
CA PRO A 139 0.01 24.52 -10.94
C PRO A 139 -0.38 25.73 -10.08
N VAL A 140 -1.66 26.13 -10.10
CA VAL A 140 -2.22 27.23 -9.28
C VAL A 140 -2.12 26.93 -7.77
N LEU A 141 -2.02 25.66 -7.37
CA LEU A 141 -1.87 25.23 -5.97
C LEU A 141 -0.43 25.34 -5.43
N LYS A 142 0.58 25.63 -6.27
CA LYS A 142 1.98 25.83 -5.82
C LYS A 142 2.14 26.94 -4.78
N LYS A 143 1.21 27.91 -4.71
CA LYS A 143 1.25 29.01 -3.73
C LYS A 143 0.82 28.64 -2.31
N HIS A 144 0.24 27.45 -2.07
CA HIS A 144 -0.27 27.03 -0.75
C HIS A 144 0.33 25.71 -0.22
N THR A 145 1.39 25.19 -0.85
CA THR A 145 2.00 23.88 -0.52
C THR A 145 2.45 23.77 0.96
N VAL A 146 2.81 24.87 1.61
CA VAL A 146 3.23 24.88 3.03
C VAL A 146 2.05 24.75 4.00
N LEU A 147 0.89 25.32 3.67
CA LEU A 147 -0.30 25.27 4.53
C LEU A 147 -0.98 23.89 4.52
N LEU A 148 -1.00 23.19 3.38
CA LEU A 148 -1.51 21.81 3.29
C LEU A 148 -0.63 20.82 4.09
N ARG A 149 0.69 21.04 4.11
CA ARG A 149 1.67 20.18 4.81
C ARG A 149 1.62 20.33 6.33
N SER A 150 1.24 21.50 6.83
CA SER A 150 1.28 21.83 8.27
C SER A 150 0.07 21.37 9.09
N ARG A 151 -1.02 20.93 8.45
CA ARG A 151 -2.28 20.62 9.13
C ARG A 151 -2.52 19.11 9.36
N ILE A 152 -1.54 18.27 9.05
CA ILE A 152 -1.63 16.79 9.15
C ILE A 152 -0.57 16.23 10.14
N TYR A 153 0.06 17.09 10.94
CA TYR A 153 0.81 16.67 12.14
C TYR A 153 0.09 17.17 13.39
#